data_AF-A0A507AVD2-F1
#
_entry.id   AF-A0A507AVD2-F1
#
_cell.length_a   1.000
_cell.length_b   1.000
_cell.length_c   1.000
_cell.angle_alpha   90.00
_cell.angle_beta   90.00
_cell.angle_gamma   90.00
#
_symmetry.space_group_name_H-M   'P 1'
#
loop_
_entity.id
_entity.type
_entity.pdbx_description
1 polymer ?
#
loop_
_entity_poly.entity_id
_entity_poly.type
_entity_poly.pdbx_seq_one_letter_code
_entity_poly.pdbx_strand_id
1 'polypeptide(L)'
;MAEDENEDIQERLKAALWFAIGKMVDEESMRRNRNATPQFIGALTEMVWAQIGQSCALNIPEENVAIDLESFSKHAGRTTVTTDDVLLLARRNQDLHGIIKEFVDEQKAAKVTKGKGRA
;
A
#
# COMPACT_ATOMS: atom_id res chain seq x y z
N MET A 1 -15.09 22.45 -11.05
CA MET A 1 -16.15 21.45 -10.79
C MET A 1 -15.60 20.02 -10.77
N ALA A 2 -15.20 19.40 -11.89
CA ALA A 2 -14.60 18.04 -11.84
C ALA A 2 -13.17 18.01 -11.24
N GLU A 3 -12.44 19.12 -11.34
CA GLU A 3 -11.11 19.28 -10.72
C GLU A 3 -11.22 19.47 -9.20
N ASP A 4 -12.16 20.31 -8.72
CA ASP A 4 -12.45 20.48 -7.28
C ASP A 4 -12.84 19.15 -6.60
N GLU A 5 -13.68 18.33 -7.24
CA GLU A 5 -14.10 17.03 -6.68
C GLU A 5 -12.92 16.06 -6.50
N ASN A 6 -11.93 16.10 -7.41
CA ASN A 6 -10.74 15.27 -7.30
C ASN A 6 -9.80 15.78 -6.19
N GLU A 7 -9.66 17.09 -6.04
CA GLU A 7 -8.88 17.70 -4.96
C GLU A 7 -9.49 17.36 -3.58
N ASP A 8 -10.81 17.47 -3.44
CA ASP A 8 -11.53 17.08 -2.21
C ASP A 8 -11.31 15.60 -1.86
N ILE A 9 -11.33 14.72 -2.86
CA ILE A 9 -11.07 13.29 -2.66
C ILE A 9 -9.61 13.06 -2.24
N GLN A 10 -8.65 13.75 -2.87
CA GLN A 10 -7.23 13.65 -2.52
C GLN A 10 -6.97 14.10 -1.09
N GLU A 11 -7.53 15.23 -0.65
CA GLU A 11 -7.39 15.71 0.73
C GLU A 11 -7.96 14.69 1.73
N ARG A 12 -9.14 14.14 1.44
CA ARG A 12 -9.77 13.12 2.30
C ARG A 12 -8.94 11.84 2.38
N LEU A 13 -8.40 11.36 1.27
CA LEU A 13 -7.54 10.18 1.24
C LEU A 13 -6.24 10.43 2.00
N LYS A 14 -5.63 11.60 1.85
CA LYS A 14 -4.40 11.98 2.54
C LYS A 14 -4.61 12.12 4.04
N ALA A 15 -5.74 12.69 4.47
CA ALA A 15 -6.13 12.75 5.88
C ALA A 15 -6.33 11.34 6.48
N ALA A 16 -6.98 10.43 5.75
CA ALA A 16 -7.14 9.04 6.17
C ALA A 16 -5.79 8.31 6.27
N LEU A 17 -4.87 8.56 5.33
CA LEU A 17 -3.52 8.01 5.37
C LEU A 17 -2.73 8.51 6.57
N TRP A 18 -2.76 9.83 6.82
CA TRP A 18 -2.11 10.43 7.99
C TRP A 18 -2.58 9.80 9.30
N PHE A 19 -3.89 9.59 9.45
CA PHE A 19 -4.47 8.92 10.62
C PHE A 19 -3.98 7.48 10.78
N ALA A 20 -3.95 6.70 9.68
CA ALA A 20 -3.49 5.32 9.71
C ALA A 20 -1.99 5.23 10.07
N ILE A 21 -1.16 6.11 9.49
CA ILE A 21 0.27 6.19 9.79
C ILE A 21 0.50 6.62 11.24
N GLY A 22 -0.24 7.61 11.74
CA GLY A 22 -0.16 8.03 13.14
C GLY A 22 -0.36 6.85 14.09
N LYS A 23 -1.39 6.03 13.86
CA LYS A 23 -1.62 4.81 14.65
C LYS A 23 -0.46 3.82 14.59
N MET A 24 0.05 3.51 13.40
CA MET A 24 1.18 2.59 13.24
C MET A 24 2.43 3.10 13.94
N VAL A 25 2.69 4.41 13.84
CA VAL A 25 3.83 5.06 14.49
C VAL A 25 3.67 5.06 16.00
N ASP A 26 2.47 5.33 16.53
CA ASP A 26 2.19 5.29 17.96
C ASP A 26 2.39 3.88 18.54
N GLU A 27 1.89 2.85 17.85
CA GLU A 27 2.07 1.44 18.24
C GLU A 27 3.56 1.06 18.28
N GLU A 28 4.33 1.39 17.24
CA GLU A 28 5.77 1.11 17.22
C GLU A 28 6.57 1.96 18.22
N SER A 29 6.16 3.21 18.44
CA SER A 29 6.77 4.13 19.41
C SER A 29 6.59 3.62 20.83
N MET A 30 5.39 3.16 21.19
CA MET A 30 5.12 2.49 22.46
C MET A 30 5.97 1.22 22.62
N ARG A 31 6.04 0.39 21.57
CA ARG A 31 6.80 -0.87 21.61
C ARG A 31 8.31 -0.65 21.81
N ARG A 32 8.85 0.43 21.26
CA ARG A 32 10.27 0.81 21.37
C ARG A 32 10.55 1.76 22.53
N ASN A 33 9.54 2.14 23.31
CA ASN A 33 9.59 3.14 24.38
C ASN A 33 10.24 4.46 23.91
N ARG A 34 9.78 4.99 22.77
CA ARG A 34 10.22 6.26 22.17
C ARG A 34 9.00 7.10 21.81
N ASN A 35 9.25 8.38 21.52
CA ASN A 35 8.22 9.29 21.02
C ASN A 35 8.53 9.65 19.56
N ALA A 36 7.49 9.75 18.74
CA ALA A 36 7.58 10.31 17.40
C ALA A 36 7.13 11.77 17.41
N THR A 37 7.78 12.61 16.61
CA THR A 37 7.37 13.99 16.45
C THR A 37 6.25 14.10 15.41
N PRO A 38 5.36 15.10 15.51
CA PRO A 38 4.35 15.35 14.47
C PRO A 38 4.99 15.58 13.08
N GLN A 39 6.18 16.17 13.03
CA GLN A 39 6.93 16.38 11.79
C GLN A 39 7.39 15.06 11.17
N PHE A 40 7.81 14.08 11.98
CA PHE A 40 8.15 12.74 11.49
C PHE A 40 6.93 12.04 10.89
N ILE A 41 5.78 12.09 11.57
CA ILE A 41 4.53 11.49 11.08
C ILE A 41 4.09 12.16 9.76
N GLY A 42 4.20 13.50 9.67
CA GLY A 42 3.92 14.25 8.45
C GLY A 42 4.84 13.83 7.30
N ALA A 43 6.15 13.80 7.53
CA ALA A 43 7.12 13.40 6.50
C ALA A 43 6.94 11.96 6.03
N LEU A 44 6.63 11.03 6.95
CA LEU A 44 6.32 9.65 6.61
C LEU A 44 5.02 9.54 5.80
N THR A 45 4.02 10.36 6.11
CA THR A 45 2.78 10.44 5.33
C THR A 45 3.05 10.89 3.90
N GLU A 46 3.84 11.93 3.69
CA GLU A 46 4.22 12.39 2.35
C GLU A 46 5.02 11.33 1.60
N MET A 47 5.95 10.64 2.27
CA MET A 47 6.73 9.55 1.68
C MET A 47 5.84 8.41 1.18
N VAL A 48 4.92 7.92 2.02
CA VAL A 48 4.01 6.83 1.66
C VAL A 48 3.04 7.26 0.57
N TRP A 49 2.56 8.51 0.64
CA TRP A 49 1.67 9.08 -0.37
C TRP A 49 2.36 9.16 -1.75
N ALA A 50 3.63 9.59 -1.79
CA ALA A 50 4.43 9.60 -3.00
C ALA A 50 4.63 8.18 -3.57
N GLN A 51 4.91 7.20 -2.71
CA GLN A 51 5.13 5.81 -3.13
C GLN A 51 3.86 5.13 -3.68
N ILE A 52 2.68 5.45 -3.16
CA ILE A 52 1.42 4.82 -3.58
C ILE A 52 1.00 5.26 -4.99
N GLY A 53 1.18 6.54 -5.34
CA GLY A 53 0.85 6.96 -6.71
C GLY A 53 0.68 8.44 -6.97
N GLN A 54 1.24 9.38 -6.19
CA GLN A 54 1.20 10.77 -6.62
C GLN A 54 2.36 11.08 -7.57
N SER A 55 2.01 11.27 -8.84
CA SER A 55 2.81 12.02 -9.82
C SER A 55 2.82 13.50 -9.44
N CYS A 56 3.54 13.85 -8.38
CA CYS A 56 3.65 15.24 -7.94
C CYS A 56 4.83 15.92 -8.62
N ALA A 57 4.54 16.57 -9.74
CA ALA A 57 5.22 17.74 -10.33
C ALA A 57 6.72 17.68 -10.64
N LEU A 58 7.43 16.62 -10.27
CA LEU A 58 8.81 16.39 -10.64
C LEU A 58 8.88 15.02 -11.28
N ASN A 59 9.33 14.97 -12.54
CA ASN A 59 9.59 13.76 -13.33
C ASN A 59 10.68 12.91 -12.65
N ILE A 60 10.42 12.37 -11.47
CA ILE A 60 11.28 11.44 -10.77
C ILE A 60 10.74 10.03 -11.09
N PRO A 61 11.53 9.19 -11.78
CA PRO A 61 11.12 7.83 -12.13
C PRO A 61 11.32 6.90 -10.94
N GLU A 62 10.45 6.96 -9.94
CA GLU A 62 10.52 6.04 -8.80
C GLU A 62 9.16 5.34 -8.63
N GLU A 63 9.12 4.09 -9.15
CA GLU A 63 8.23 2.97 -8.80
C GLU A 63 6.90 3.36 -8.14
N ASN A 64 5.94 3.80 -8.95
CA ASN A 64 4.56 3.95 -8.51
C ASN A 64 3.94 2.57 -8.36
N VAL A 65 3.67 2.15 -7.12
CA VAL A 65 3.07 0.84 -6.82
C VAL A 65 1.81 0.60 -7.66
N ALA A 66 0.96 1.62 -7.83
CA ALA A 66 -0.22 1.52 -8.67
C ALA A 66 0.10 1.26 -10.16
N ILE A 67 1.11 1.94 -10.73
CA ILE A 67 1.49 1.80 -12.15
C ILE A 67 2.15 0.44 -12.38
N ASP A 68 2.99 -0.02 -11.45
CA ASP A 68 3.65 -1.30 -11.54
C ASP A 68 2.63 -2.44 -11.48
N LEU A 69 1.68 -2.39 -10.55
CA LEU A 69 0.59 -3.37 -10.46
C LEU A 69 -0.27 -3.41 -11.73
N GLU A 70 -0.58 -2.24 -12.29
CA GLU A 70 -1.33 -2.15 -13.54
C GLU A 70 -0.52 -2.75 -14.70
N SER A 71 0.77 -2.43 -14.79
CA SER A 71 1.67 -2.91 -15.83
C SER A 71 1.89 -4.42 -15.75
N PHE A 72 2.00 -4.99 -14.55
CA PHE A 72 2.14 -6.42 -14.33
C PHE A 72 0.88 -7.18 -14.74
N SER A 73 -0.30 -6.68 -14.37
CA SER A 73 -1.55 -7.31 -14.77
C SER A 73 -1.75 -7.25 -16.30
N LYS A 74 -1.46 -6.10 -16.93
CA LYS A 74 -1.47 -5.93 -18.40
C LYS A 74 -0.47 -6.84 -19.10
N HIS A 75 0.74 -7.01 -18.57
CA HIS A 75 1.75 -7.91 -19.14
C HIS A 75 1.27 -9.37 -19.17
N ALA A 76 0.47 -9.78 -18.18
CA ALA A 76 -0.16 -11.09 -18.13
C ALA A 76 -1.49 -11.18 -18.91
N GLY A 77 -1.85 -10.16 -19.70
CA GLY A 77 -3.10 -10.10 -20.47
C GLY A 77 -4.36 -9.93 -19.61
N ARG A 78 -4.22 -9.49 -18.35
CA ARG A 78 -5.32 -9.28 -17.41
C ARG A 78 -5.60 -7.80 -17.22
N THR A 79 -6.86 -7.46 -16.95
CA THR A 79 -7.28 -6.11 -16.54
C THR A 79 -7.53 -6.00 -15.03
N THR A 80 -7.50 -7.13 -14.33
CA THR A 80 -7.70 -7.22 -12.88
C THR A 80 -6.38 -7.61 -12.21
N VAL A 81 -5.97 -6.78 -11.24
CA VAL A 81 -4.80 -7.02 -10.39
C VAL A 81 -5.08 -8.19 -9.45
N THR A 82 -4.09 -9.08 -9.31
CA THR A 82 -4.15 -10.31 -8.51
C THR A 82 -2.99 -10.35 -7.51
N THR A 83 -2.98 -11.36 -6.62
CA THR A 83 -1.90 -11.53 -5.63
C THR A 83 -0.54 -11.75 -6.29
N ASP A 84 -0.50 -12.30 -7.50
CA ASP A 84 0.76 -12.58 -8.20
C ASP A 84 1.45 -11.28 -8.65
N ASP A 85 0.67 -10.25 -8.98
CA ASP A 85 1.18 -8.91 -9.32
C ASP A 85 1.81 -8.24 -8.09
N VAL A 86 1.21 -8.41 -6.91
CA VAL A 86 1.74 -7.90 -5.63
C VAL A 86 3.01 -8.65 -5.22
N LEU A 87 3.06 -9.97 -5.43
CA LEU A 87 4.28 -10.75 -5.19
C LEU A 87 5.42 -10.34 -6.12
N LEU A 88 5.10 -9.96 -7.35
CA LEU A 88 6.08 -9.46 -8.32
C LEU A 88 6.64 -8.09 -7.90
N LEU A 89 5.84 -7.22 -7.30
CA LEU A 89 6.29 -5.95 -6.72
C LEU A 89 7.37 -6.18 -5.64
N ALA A 90 7.18 -7.20 -4.79
CA ALA A 90 8.10 -7.51 -3.70
C ALA A 90 9.42 -8.17 -4.15
N ARG A 91 9.58 -8.51 -5.44
CA ARG A 91 10.70 -9.34 -5.95
C ARG A 91 12.10 -8.79 -5.65
N ARG A 92 12.23 -7.47 -5.49
CA ARG A 92 13.53 -6.80 -5.25
C ARG A 92 14.08 -7.07 -3.84
N ASN A 93 13.22 -7.49 -2.90
CA ASN A 93 13.58 -7.80 -1.53
C ASN A 93 13.07 -9.20 -1.16
N GLN A 94 13.98 -10.16 -1.03
CA GLN A 94 13.63 -11.57 -0.81
C GLN A 94 12.93 -11.81 0.53
N ASP A 95 13.33 -11.10 1.59
CA ASP A 95 12.69 -11.21 2.90
C ASP A 95 11.26 -10.66 2.86
N LEU A 96 11.08 -9.50 2.23
CA LEU A 96 9.76 -8.90 2.03
C LEU A 96 8.87 -9.80 1.17
N HIS A 97 9.41 -10.39 0.09
CA HIS A 97 8.69 -11.34 -0.74
C HIS A 97 8.24 -12.56 0.07
N GLY A 98 9.11 -13.10 0.94
CA GLY A 98 8.78 -14.21 1.84
C GLY A 98 7.60 -13.88 2.75
N ILE A 99 7.67 -12.75 3.45
CA ILE A 99 6.61 -12.29 4.37
C ILE A 99 5.27 -12.08 3.64
N ILE A 100 5.30 -11.41 2.48
CA ILE A 100 4.07 -11.16 1.70
C ILE A 100 3.50 -12.47 1.16
N LYS A 101 4.35 -13.41 0.72
CA LYS A 101 3.91 -14.71 0.22
C LYS A 101 3.23 -15.54 1.30
N GLU A 102 3.81 -15.60 2.50
CA GLU A 102 3.21 -16.27 3.64
C GLU A 102 1.82 -15.70 3.94
N PHE A 103 1.70 -14.37 4.02
CA PHE A 103 0.42 -13.70 4.23
C PHE A 103 -0.62 -14.00 3.13
N VAL A 104 -0.20 -14.06 1.86
CA VAL A 104 -1.08 -14.42 0.74
C VAL A 104 -1.55 -15.87 0.86
N ASP A 105 -0.66 -16.79 1.22
CA ASP A 105 -0.98 -18.22 1.34
C ASP A 105 -1.95 -18.47 2.51
N GLU A 106 -1.76 -17.79 3.64
CA GLU A 106 -2.70 -17.80 4.78
C GLU A 106 -4.09 -17.29 4.38
N GLN A 107 -4.17 -16.18 3.65
CA GLN A 107 -5.42 -15.61 3.16
C GLN A 107 -6.14 -16.54 2.18
N LYS A 108 -5.39 -17.25 1.31
CA LYS A 108 -5.93 -18.27 0.42
C LYS A 108 -6.49 -19.45 1.20
N ALA A 109 -5.75 -19.95 2.20
CA ALA A 109 -6.19 -21.04 3.06
C ALA A 109 -7.46 -20.68 3.86
N ALA A 110 -7.53 -19.48 4.43
CA ALA A 110 -8.69 -19.01 5.18
C ALA A 110 -9.97 -18.94 4.33
N LYS A 111 -9.85 -18.57 3.04
CA LYS A 111 -10.98 -18.55 2.10
C LYS A 111 -11.51 -19.96 1.80
N VAL A 112 -10.63 -20.95 1.67
CA VAL A 112 -11.01 -22.36 1.45
C VAL A 112 -11.79 -22.91 2.65
N THR A 113 -11.34 -22.61 3.86
CA THR A 113 -12.02 -23.05 5.10
C THR A 113 -13.42 -22.46 5.25
N LYS A 114 -13.60 -21.17 4.91
CA LYS A 114 -14.94 -20.52 4.93
C LYS A 114 -15.89 -21.06 3.87
N GLY A 115 -15.39 -21.50 2.71
CA GLY A 115 -16.21 -22.12 1.66
C GLY A 115 -16.73 -23.52 2.04
N LYS A 116 -15.96 -24.26 2.83
CA LYS A 116 -16.30 -25.64 3.25
C LYS A 116 -17.39 -25.73 4.31
N GLY A 117 -17.68 -24.63 5.02
CA GLY A 117 -18.76 -24.55 6.03
C GLY A 117 -20.13 -24.09 5.49
N ARG A 118 -20.25 -23.85 4.18
CA ARG A 118 -21.51 -23.46 3.52
C ARG A 118 -22.06 -24.53 2.57
N ALA A 119 -21.49 -25.74 2.59
CA ALA A 119 -21.92 -26.89 1.81
C ALA A 119 -22.58 -27.95 2.71
#